data_AF-A0A7X7RHE4-F1
#
_entry.id   AF-A0A7X7RHE4-F1
#
_cell.length_a   1.000
_cell.length_b   1.000
_cell.length_c   1.000
_cell.angle_alpha   90.00
_cell.angle_beta   90.00
_cell.angle_gamma   90.00
#
_symmetry.space_group_name_H-M   'P 1'
#
loop_
_entity.id
_entity.type
_entity.pdbx_description
1 polymer ?
#
loop_
_entity_poly.entity_id
_entity_poly.type
_entity_poly.pdbx_seq_one_letter_code
_entity_poly.pdbx_strand_id
1 'polypeptide(L)'
;MRAFLSHETTPVLQFLKYAIVGGLATGTHILVFYLCAFLLLPSLTPGDLVVRLLGLAVPDVTDAQRAWNAGIGNAVAFFFSNTFCYVLNRLFVFKPGRHPWLIEFLLFFGVSGVSMLLGTSIQSWLIARFATQTTLAFGANLVTSLAINYAMRRFFIFKG
;
A
#
# COMPACT_ATOMS: atom_id res chain seq x y z
N MET A 1 -22.52 17.02 0.06
CA MET A 1 -21.74 16.22 1.05
C MET A 1 -22.41 14.90 1.48
N ARG A 2 -23.74 14.82 1.66
CA ARG A 2 -24.42 13.56 2.08
C ARG A 2 -24.23 12.35 1.13
N ALA A 3 -24.18 12.54 -0.19
CA ALA A 3 -23.98 11.45 -1.16
C ALA A 3 -22.55 10.84 -1.14
N PHE A 4 -21.55 11.55 -0.63
CA PHE A 4 -20.20 10.99 -0.47
C PHE A 4 -20.10 10.08 0.76
N LEU A 5 -21.00 10.26 1.75
CA LEU A 5 -21.05 9.50 3.00
C LEU A 5 -22.04 8.32 2.94
N SER A 6 -22.94 8.26 1.96
CA SER A 6 -23.80 7.10 1.77
C SER A 6 -23.01 5.93 1.20
N HIS A 7 -23.24 4.75 1.77
CA HIS A 7 -22.75 3.48 1.23
C HIS A 7 -23.45 3.08 -0.07
N GLU A 8 -24.55 3.73 -0.41
CA GLU A 8 -25.22 3.58 -1.71
C GLU A 8 -24.56 4.52 -2.70
N THR A 9 -23.63 3.97 -3.47
CA THR A 9 -22.90 4.68 -4.52
C THR A 9 -22.79 3.77 -5.74
N THR A 10 -22.82 4.36 -6.93
CA THR A 10 -22.61 3.61 -8.18
C THR A 10 -21.23 2.92 -8.15
N PRO A 11 -21.04 1.80 -8.87
CA PRO A 11 -19.76 1.09 -8.96
C PRO A 11 -18.53 2.00 -9.15
N VAL A 12 -18.68 3.03 -9.99
CA VAL A 12 -17.62 3.99 -10.30
C VAL A 12 -17.27 4.89 -9.11
N LEU A 13 -18.28 5.39 -8.38
CA LEU A 13 -18.06 6.20 -7.18
C LEU A 13 -17.42 5.38 -6.05
N GLN A 14 -17.80 4.11 -5.92
CA GLN A 14 -17.19 3.21 -4.94
C GLN A 14 -15.72 2.92 -5.28
N PHE A 15 -15.41 2.70 -6.57
CA PHE A 15 -14.03 2.57 -7.05
C PHE A 15 -13.21 3.85 -6.81
N LEU A 16 -13.80 5.03 -7.01
CA LEU A 16 -13.09 6.30 -6.76
C LEU A 16 -12.77 6.48 -5.27
N LYS A 17 -13.73 6.23 -4.37
CA LYS A 17 -13.49 6.24 -2.93
C LYS A 17 -12.40 5.24 -2.55
N TYR A 18 -12.46 4.04 -3.12
CA TYR A 18 -11.45 3.00 -2.94
C TYR A 18 -10.05 3.47 -3.37
N ALA A 19 -9.93 4.08 -4.55
CA ALA A 19 -8.67 4.61 -5.05
C ALA A 19 -8.11 5.72 -4.16
N ILE A 20 -8.96 6.61 -3.65
CA ILE A 20 -8.56 7.66 -2.69
C ILE A 20 -8.03 7.04 -1.39
N VAL A 21 -8.76 6.06 -0.83
CA VAL A 21 -8.32 5.34 0.38
C VAL A 21 -7.00 4.61 0.12
N GLY A 22 -6.82 4.02 -1.06
CA GLY A 22 -5.56 3.43 -1.49
C GLY A 22 -4.42 4.45 -1.53
N GLY A 23 -4.65 5.63 -2.12
CA GLY A 23 -3.67 6.72 -2.15
C GLY A 23 -3.27 7.20 -0.76
N LEU A 24 -4.24 7.38 0.15
CA LEU A 24 -3.99 7.74 1.54
C LEU A 24 -3.18 6.64 2.26
N ALA A 25 -3.51 5.37 2.04
CA ALA A 25 -2.77 4.25 2.61
C ALA A 25 -1.32 4.21 2.11
N THR A 26 -1.08 4.46 0.82
CA THR A 26 0.29 4.58 0.27
C THR A 26 1.05 5.74 0.92
N GLY A 27 0.40 6.90 1.11
CA GLY A 27 0.99 8.02 1.85
C GLY A 27 1.36 7.63 3.29
N THR A 28 0.47 6.95 4.00
CA THR A 28 0.73 6.42 5.34
C THR A 28 1.90 5.42 5.34
N HIS A 29 1.99 4.54 4.33
CA HIS A 29 3.10 3.60 4.19
C HIS A 29 4.43 4.33 4.07
N ILE A 30 4.51 5.30 3.15
CA ILE A 30 5.72 6.10 2.93
C ILE A 30 6.11 6.82 4.22
N LEU A 31 5.16 7.47 4.89
CA LEU A 31 5.42 8.19 6.13
C LEU A 31 5.95 7.27 7.23
N VAL A 32 5.26 6.14 7.49
CA VAL A 32 5.67 5.18 8.53
C VAL A 32 7.04 4.59 8.19
N PHE A 33 7.30 4.26 6.92
CA PHE A 33 8.60 3.76 6.49
C PHE A 33 9.71 4.77 6.80
N TYR A 34 9.58 6.03 6.37
CA TYR A 34 10.61 7.05 6.62
C TYR A 34 10.78 7.36 8.11
N LEU A 35 9.70 7.35 8.90
CA LEU A 35 9.79 7.51 10.36
C LEU A 35 10.55 6.33 11.00
N CYS A 36 10.26 5.09 10.60
CA CYS A 36 11.01 3.92 11.08
C CYS A 36 12.47 3.97 10.63
N ALA A 37 12.73 4.31 9.37
CA ALA A 37 14.06 4.40 8.76
C ALA A 37 14.94 5.48 9.39
N PHE A 38 14.33 6.50 10.00
CA PHE A 38 15.04 7.59 10.69
C PHE A 38 15.15 7.37 12.20
N LEU A 39 14.09 6.95 12.88
CA LEU A 39 14.02 6.95 14.35
C LEU A 39 14.37 5.61 15.00
N LEU A 40 14.07 4.48 14.35
CA LEU A 40 14.13 3.16 14.98
C LEU A 40 15.16 2.25 14.33
N LEU A 41 15.22 2.26 13.01
CA LEU A 41 16.00 1.33 12.19
C LEU A 41 16.74 2.12 11.12
N PRO A 42 17.89 2.73 11.47
CA PRO A 42 18.63 3.58 10.53
C PRO A 42 18.88 2.86 9.21
N SER A 43 18.23 3.33 8.16
CA SER A 43 18.36 2.75 6.81
C SER A 43 18.45 3.81 5.71
N LEU A 44 18.45 5.09 6.10
CA LEU A 44 18.65 6.21 5.19
C LEU A 44 20.14 6.44 4.94
N THR A 45 20.44 7.12 3.85
CA THR A 45 21.78 7.51 3.43
C THR A 45 21.85 9.03 3.25
N PRO A 46 23.05 9.64 3.38
CA PRO A 46 23.22 11.09 3.14
C PRO A 46 22.84 11.54 1.71
N GLY A 47 22.77 10.60 0.77
CA GLY A 47 22.37 10.85 -0.61
C GLY A 47 20.85 10.93 -0.82
N ASP A 48 20.04 10.47 0.14
CA ASP A 48 18.60 10.42 -0.01
C ASP A 48 17.97 11.82 -0.08
N LEU A 49 17.00 11.98 -0.97
CA LEU A 49 16.34 13.27 -1.21
C LEU A 49 15.76 13.87 0.08
N VAL A 50 15.11 13.03 0.89
CA VAL A 50 14.49 13.45 2.16
C VAL A 50 15.54 13.94 3.16
N VAL A 51 16.68 13.25 3.24
CA VAL A 51 17.80 13.60 4.14
C VAL A 51 18.42 14.93 3.71
N ARG A 52 18.63 15.12 2.40
CA ARG A 52 19.18 16.36 1.84
C ARG A 52 18.24 17.56 1.99
N LEU A 53 16.94 17.36 1.73
CA LEU A 53 15.95 18.43 1.83
C LEU A 53 15.71 18.87 3.28
N LEU A 54 15.77 17.93 4.24
CA LEU A 54 15.50 18.21 5.65
C LEU A 54 16.77 18.44 6.49
N GLY A 55 17.96 18.31 5.88
CA GLY A 55 19.25 18.50 6.57
C GLY A 55 19.49 17.52 7.71
N LEU A 56 18.99 16.29 7.59
CA LEU A 56 19.03 15.30 8.67
C LEU A 56 20.43 14.68 8.81
N ALA A 57 20.93 14.58 10.04
CA ALA A 57 22.10 13.77 10.33
C ALA A 57 21.68 12.30 10.41
N VAL A 58 22.27 11.45 9.57
CA VAL A 58 21.96 10.02 9.52
C VAL A 58 23.23 9.23 9.83
N PRO A 59 23.19 8.23 10.72
CA PRO A 59 24.36 7.42 11.02
C PRO A 59 24.77 6.59 9.81
N ASP A 60 26.09 6.42 9.64
CA ASP A 60 26.62 5.54 8.60
C ASP A 60 26.44 4.07 9.03
N VAL A 61 25.74 3.32 8.19
CA VAL A 61 25.41 1.91 8.44
C VAL A 61 25.86 1.08 7.24
N THR A 62 26.34 -0.14 7.49
CA THR A 62 26.75 -1.04 6.41
C THR A 62 25.58 -1.35 5.48
N ASP A 63 25.87 -1.64 4.22
CA ASP A 63 24.82 -1.97 3.22
C ASP A 63 23.97 -3.17 3.64
N ALA A 64 24.58 -4.17 4.27
CA ALA A 64 23.87 -5.33 4.79
C ALA A 64 22.90 -4.95 5.92
N GLN A 65 23.33 -4.12 6.87
CA GLN A 65 22.48 -3.65 7.96
C GLN A 65 21.34 -2.77 7.43
N ARG A 66 21.63 -1.89 6.47
CA ARG A 66 20.65 -1.03 5.80
C ARG A 66 19.57 -1.86 5.12
N ALA A 67 19.94 -2.91 4.39
CA ALA A 67 18.99 -3.79 3.71
C ALA A 67 18.04 -4.48 4.69
N TRP A 68 18.56 -4.99 5.82
CA TRP A 68 17.74 -5.60 6.86
C TRP A 68 16.83 -4.59 7.56
N ASN A 69 17.37 -3.43 7.94
CA ASN A 69 16.61 -2.35 8.58
C ASN A 69 15.47 -1.84 7.68
N ALA A 70 15.76 -1.62 6.39
CA ALA A 70 14.76 -1.24 5.39
C ALA A 70 13.71 -2.33 5.19
N GLY A 71 14.11 -3.61 5.16
CA GLY A 71 13.18 -4.73 5.08
C GLY A 71 12.20 -4.77 6.26
N ILE A 72 12.71 -4.64 7.48
CA ILE A 72 11.88 -4.60 8.70
C ILE A 72 10.99 -3.35 8.71
N GLY A 73 11.54 -2.18 8.40
CA GLY A 73 10.78 -0.92 8.31
C GLY A 73 9.65 -1.00 7.28
N ASN A 74 9.89 -1.68 6.15
CA ASN A 74 8.87 -1.88 5.11
C ASN A 74 7.78 -2.86 5.57
N ALA A 75 8.13 -3.91 6.31
CA ALA A 75 7.14 -4.82 6.91
C ALA A 75 6.25 -4.10 7.94
N VAL A 76 6.84 -3.24 8.78
CA VAL A 76 6.12 -2.41 9.74
C VAL A 76 5.19 -1.43 9.00
N ALA A 77 5.71 -0.71 8.01
CA ALA A 77 4.94 0.22 7.20
C ALA A 77 3.77 -0.48 6.48
N PHE A 78 4.02 -1.66 5.92
CA PHE A 78 2.99 -2.48 5.28
C PHE A 78 1.87 -2.84 6.25
N PHE A 79 2.20 -3.22 7.49
CA PHE A 79 1.21 -3.56 8.51
C PHE A 79 0.33 -2.35 8.88
N PHE A 80 0.94 -1.21 9.19
CA PHE A 80 0.20 0.00 9.58
C PHE A 80 -0.62 0.56 8.42
N SER A 81 -0.05 0.63 7.22
CA SER A 81 -0.75 1.08 6.01
C SER A 81 -1.95 0.19 5.68
N ASN A 82 -1.79 -1.14 5.69
CA ASN A 82 -2.90 -2.05 5.40
C ASN A 82 -3.99 -2.00 6.46
N THR A 83 -3.62 -1.84 7.74
CA THR A 83 -4.58 -1.66 8.83
C THR A 83 -5.37 -0.36 8.64
N PHE A 84 -4.69 0.75 8.33
CA PHE A 84 -5.34 2.03 8.03
C PHE A 84 -6.25 1.93 6.81
N CYS A 85 -5.78 1.28 5.74
CA CYS A 85 -6.55 1.02 4.53
C CYS A 85 -7.80 0.20 4.82
N TYR A 86 -7.69 -0.85 5.66
CA TYR A 86 -8.82 -1.69 6.08
C TYR A 86 -9.85 -0.87 6.85
N VAL A 87 -9.43 -0.09 7.85
CA VAL A 87 -10.32 0.74 8.67
C VAL A 87 -11.09 1.73 7.78
N LEU A 88 -10.41 2.44 6.89
CA LEU A 88 -11.07 3.38 5.99
C LEU A 88 -12.01 2.69 4.99
N ASN A 89 -11.60 1.55 4.44
CA ASN A 89 -12.46 0.77 3.54
C ASN A 89 -13.73 0.30 4.25
N ARG A 90 -13.62 -0.17 5.48
CA ARG A 90 -14.74 -0.64 6.30
C ARG A 90 -15.67 0.50 6.75
N LEU A 91 -15.14 1.69 7.02
CA LEU A 91 -15.92 2.83 7.50
C LEU A 91 -16.56 3.65 6.37
N PHE A 92 -15.89 3.79 5.22
CA PHE A 92 -16.29 4.76 4.19
C PHE A 92 -16.60 4.15 2.81
N VAL A 93 -16.05 2.98 2.48
CA VAL A 93 -16.13 2.42 1.12
C VAL A 93 -17.12 1.26 1.03
N PHE A 94 -17.10 0.34 1.99
CA PHE A 94 -17.87 -0.90 1.95
C PHE A 94 -18.76 -1.08 3.18
N LYS A 95 -19.95 -1.69 3.01
CA LYS A 95 -20.82 -2.06 4.14
C LYS A 95 -20.23 -3.28 4.87
N PRO A 96 -19.88 -3.20 6.16
CA PRO A 96 -19.44 -4.36 6.93
C PRO A 96 -20.60 -5.35 7.15
N GLY A 97 -20.28 -6.63 7.40
CA GLY A 97 -21.29 -7.63 7.81
C GLY A 97 -21.46 -8.81 6.85
N ARG A 98 -20.43 -9.12 6.04
CA ARG A 98 -20.33 -10.42 5.35
C ARG A 98 -19.66 -11.47 6.25
N HIS A 99 -18.63 -11.06 6.99
CA HIS A 99 -17.87 -11.91 7.89
C HIS A 99 -17.65 -11.22 9.26
N PRO A 100 -17.27 -11.98 10.31
CA PRO A 100 -16.74 -11.38 11.54
C PRO A 100 -15.53 -10.50 11.25
N TRP A 101 -15.38 -9.41 12.00
CA TRP A 101 -14.36 -8.37 11.75
C TRP A 101 -12.93 -8.93 11.61
N LEU A 102 -12.58 -9.98 12.38
CA LEU A 102 -11.26 -10.62 12.32
C LEU A 102 -11.04 -11.35 10.98
N ILE A 103 -12.06 -12.00 10.45
CA ILE A 103 -11.97 -12.68 9.15
C ILE A 103 -11.88 -11.65 8.02
N GLU A 104 -12.64 -10.56 8.09
CA GLU A 104 -12.52 -9.45 7.13
C GLU A 104 -11.09 -8.88 7.12
N PHE A 105 -10.50 -8.69 8.31
CA PHE A 105 -9.12 -8.19 8.45
C PHE A 105 -8.09 -9.18 7.88
N LEU A 106 -8.19 -10.47 8.22
CA LEU A 106 -7.26 -11.50 7.72
C LEU A 106 -7.35 -11.67 6.20
N LEU A 107 -8.56 -11.70 5.64
CA LEU A 107 -8.77 -11.75 4.19
C LEU A 107 -8.20 -10.50 3.51
N PHE A 108 -8.39 -9.32 4.11
CA PHE A 108 -7.84 -8.07 3.59
C PHE A 108 -6.32 -8.10 3.55
N PHE A 109 -5.68 -8.55 4.63
CA PHE A 109 -4.22 -8.71 4.70
C PHE A 109 -3.71 -9.76 3.71
N GLY A 110 -4.37 -10.91 3.64
CA GLY A 110 -4.01 -12.00 2.73
C GLY A 110 -4.08 -11.56 1.26
N VAL A 111 -5.18 -10.94 0.85
CA VAL A 111 -5.35 -10.41 -0.52
C VAL A 111 -4.32 -9.33 -0.82
N SER A 112 -4.03 -8.44 0.13
CA SER A 112 -3.04 -7.37 -0.07
C SER A 112 -1.63 -7.94 -0.23
N GLY A 113 -1.28 -8.96 0.55
CA GLY A 113 0.00 -9.68 0.41
C GLY A 113 0.13 -10.39 -0.94
N VAL A 114 -0.90 -11.13 -1.35
CA VAL A 114 -0.94 -11.80 -2.67
C VAL A 114 -0.85 -10.78 -3.80
N SER A 115 -1.57 -9.67 -3.71
CA SER A 115 -1.55 -8.61 -4.73
C SER A 115 -0.18 -7.93 -4.83
N MET A 116 0.53 -7.78 -3.72
CA MET A 116 1.91 -7.28 -3.71
C MET A 116 2.85 -8.25 -4.43
N LEU A 117 2.79 -9.55 -4.09
CA LEU A 117 3.61 -10.57 -4.73
C LEU A 117 3.36 -10.63 -6.25
N LEU A 118 2.08 -10.73 -6.65
CA LEU A 118 1.70 -10.77 -8.06
C LEU A 118 2.11 -9.49 -8.79
N GLY A 119 1.90 -8.32 -8.18
CA GLY A 119 2.30 -7.04 -8.75
C GLY A 119 3.81 -6.96 -8.99
N THR A 120 4.61 -7.34 -7.99
CA THR A 120 6.08 -7.40 -8.11
C THR A 120 6.52 -8.40 -9.17
N SER A 121 5.89 -9.57 -9.26
CA SER A 121 6.19 -10.56 -10.31
C SER A 121 5.86 -10.04 -11.72
N ILE A 122 4.70 -9.42 -11.92
CA ILE A 122 4.30 -8.83 -13.22
C ILE A 122 5.25 -7.71 -13.61
N GLN A 123 5.59 -6.82 -12.66
CA GLN A 123 6.57 -5.76 -12.89
C GLN A 123 7.93 -6.33 -13.34
N SER A 124 8.42 -7.34 -12.63
CA SER A 124 9.71 -7.98 -12.93
C SER A 124 9.71 -8.63 -14.31
N TRP A 125 8.60 -9.29 -14.67
CA TRP A 125 8.41 -9.91 -15.98
C TRP A 125 8.35 -8.88 -17.13
N LEU A 126 7.63 -7.77 -16.95
CA LEU A 126 7.54 -6.70 -17.95
C LEU A 126 8.90 -6.05 -18.21
N ILE A 127 9.66 -5.76 -17.16
CA ILE A 127 11.02 -5.20 -17.26
C ILE A 127 11.95 -6.17 -17.99
N ALA A 128 11.94 -7.44 -17.61
CA ALA A 128 12.82 -8.46 -18.18
C ALA A 128 12.53 -8.77 -19.65
N ARG A 129 11.26 -8.72 -20.09
CA ARG A 129 10.86 -9.18 -21.42
C ARG A 129 10.73 -8.06 -22.46
N PHE A 130 10.34 -6.86 -22.05
CA PHE A 130 9.99 -5.78 -22.99
C PHE A 130 10.97 -4.60 -23.00
N ALA A 131 12.01 -4.59 -22.15
CA ALA A 131 12.90 -3.44 -21.96
C ALA A 131 12.11 -2.11 -21.81
N THR A 132 10.88 -2.20 -21.28
CA THR A 132 9.97 -1.08 -21.20
C THR A 132 10.48 -0.09 -20.17
N GLN A 133 10.33 1.19 -20.47
CA GLN A 133 10.69 2.27 -19.56
C GLN A 133 10.05 2.00 -18.19
N THR A 134 10.86 2.00 -17.14
CA THR A 134 10.51 1.54 -15.78
C THR A 134 9.24 2.20 -15.25
N THR A 135 8.96 3.43 -15.68
CA THR A 135 7.76 4.21 -15.37
C THR A 135 6.47 3.58 -15.90
N LEU A 136 6.47 3.05 -17.13
CA LEU A 136 5.29 2.42 -17.72
C LEU A 136 5.00 1.06 -17.07
N ALA A 137 6.04 0.26 -16.80
CA ALA A 137 5.90 -1.01 -16.10
C ALA A 137 5.39 -0.82 -14.66
N PHE A 138 5.84 0.23 -13.98
CA PHE A 138 5.35 0.59 -12.65
C PHE A 138 3.89 1.07 -12.68
N GLY A 139 3.50 1.88 -13.67
CA GLY A 139 2.11 2.30 -13.86
C GLY A 139 1.16 1.12 -14.12
N ALA A 140 1.57 0.18 -14.98
CA ALA A 140 0.79 -1.04 -15.25
C ALA A 140 0.65 -1.91 -13.99
N ASN A 141 1.73 -2.08 -13.22
CA ASN A 141 1.69 -2.77 -11.93
C ASN A 141 0.67 -2.13 -10.98
N LEU A 142 0.75 -0.81 -10.80
CA LEU A 142 -0.15 -0.06 -9.92
C LEU A 142 -1.63 -0.26 -10.31
N VAL A 143 -1.95 -0.13 -11.60
CA VAL A 143 -3.32 -0.29 -12.10
C VAL A 143 -3.82 -1.73 -11.91
N THR A 144 -3.02 -2.73 -12.27
CA THR A 144 -3.40 -4.14 -12.14
C THR A 144 -3.57 -4.54 -10.67
N SER A 145 -2.64 -4.18 -9.79
CA SER A 145 -2.76 -4.46 -8.35
C SER A 145 -3.96 -3.75 -7.73
N LEU A 146 -4.26 -2.52 -8.15
CA LEU A 146 -5.43 -1.78 -7.65
C LEU A 146 -6.75 -2.41 -8.13
N ALA A 147 -6.81 -2.84 -9.39
CA ALA A 147 -7.98 -3.54 -9.95
C ALA A 147 -8.23 -4.89 -9.28
N ILE A 148 -7.19 -5.71 -9.08
CA ILE A 148 -7.29 -7.00 -8.38
C ILE A 148 -7.77 -6.79 -6.95
N ASN A 149 -7.16 -5.86 -6.22
CA ASN A 149 -7.58 -5.58 -4.85
C ASN A 149 -9.03 -5.08 -4.79
N TYR A 150 -9.45 -4.21 -5.71
CA TYR A 150 -10.83 -3.74 -5.76
C TYR A 150 -11.80 -4.90 -6.02
N ALA A 151 -11.53 -5.75 -7.02
CA ALA A 151 -12.38 -6.90 -7.35
C ALA A 151 -12.50 -7.87 -6.17
N MET A 152 -11.37 -8.25 -5.56
CA MET A 152 -11.37 -9.16 -4.41
C MET A 152 -12.11 -8.58 -3.20
N ARG A 153 -11.93 -7.28 -2.93
CA ARG A 153 -12.60 -6.62 -1.79
C ARG A 153 -14.11 -6.49 -2.01
N ARG A 154 -14.51 -6.20 -3.24
CA ARG A 154 -15.90 -6.04 -3.64
C ARG A 154 -16.68 -7.36 -3.65
N PHE A 155 -16.12 -8.40 -4.26
CA PHE A 155 -16.84 -9.66 -4.48
C PHE A 155 -16.64 -10.70 -3.38
N PHE A 156 -15.46 -10.74 -2.74
CA PHE A 156 -15.13 -11.76 -1.74
C PHE A 156 -15.24 -11.25 -0.29
N ILE A 157 -14.75 -10.04 0.00
CA ILE A 157 -14.55 -9.59 1.38
C ILE A 157 -15.79 -8.87 1.94
N PHE A 158 -16.38 -7.93 1.19
CA PHE A 158 -17.48 -7.11 1.67
C PHE A 158 -18.80 -7.37 0.93
N LYS A 159 -19.92 -6.87 1.48
CA LYS A 159 -21.20 -6.85 0.77
C LYS A 159 -21.26 -5.60 -0.11
N GLY A 160 -20.86 -5.72 -1.38
CA GLY A 160 -21.15 -4.72 -2.42
C GLY A 160 -19.98 -4.35 -3.31
#